data_AF-A0A7S1I123-F1
#
_entry.id   AF-A0A7S1I123-F1
#
_cell.length_a   1.000
_cell.length_b   1.000
_cell.length_c   1.000
_cell.angle_alpha   90.00
_cell.angle_beta   90.00
_cell.angle_gamma   90.00
#
_symmetry.space_group_name_H-M   'P 1'
#
loop_
_entity.id
_entity.type
_entity.pdbx_description
1 polymer ?
#
loop_
_entity_poly.entity_id
_entity_poly.type
_entity_poly.pdbx_seq_one_letter_code
_entity_poly.pdbx_strand_id
1 'polypeptide(L)'
;MKGLCTMLASDGIEDCRKACGGNGFLLSSGIGALSGDYLEFPTAEGDAAMLQLYLARYLVKVLQGIAKGQPPQGSCDYLAVVGQAGFSLQAHRPQPSPTPTALRDLDTLVALYRYRALRSLLAVSGEIMRRVAAGMAADDAWSETSMQLVQAARAHCFLVILTTFAAACRAAEDAGLQRAVSRLC
;
A
#
# COMPACT_ATOMS: atom_id res chain seq x y z
N MET A 1 -7.02 4.57 -0.32
CA MET A 1 -6.54 4.96 1.02
C MET A 1 -7.49 4.53 2.13
N LYS A 2 -8.76 4.97 2.14
CA LYS A 2 -9.76 4.65 3.20
C LYS A 2 -9.70 3.21 3.70
N GLY A 3 -9.96 2.22 2.83
CA GLY A 3 -10.01 0.81 3.23
C GLY A 3 -8.72 0.24 3.85
N LEU A 4 -7.54 0.80 3.58
CA LEU A 4 -6.32 0.38 4.30
C LEU A 4 -6.22 1.11 5.64
N CYS A 5 -6.38 2.43 5.64
CA CYS A 5 -6.16 3.27 6.81
C CYS A 5 -7.16 2.97 7.93
N THR A 6 -8.44 2.72 7.61
CA THR A 6 -9.45 2.38 8.62
C THR A 6 -9.20 1.02 9.24
N MET A 7 -8.73 0.04 8.45
CA MET A 7 -8.32 -1.26 9.01
C MET A 7 -7.11 -1.11 9.94
N LEU A 8 -6.07 -0.39 9.50
CA LEU A 8 -4.88 -0.15 10.33
C LEU A 8 -5.20 0.58 11.64
N ALA A 9 -6.11 1.55 11.58
CA ALA A 9 -6.54 2.29 12.77
C ALA A 9 -7.38 1.41 13.71
N SER A 10 -8.31 0.62 13.18
CA SER A 10 -9.09 -0.34 13.97
C SER A 10 -8.18 -1.35 14.68
N ASP A 11 -7.22 -1.92 13.96
CA ASP A 11 -6.23 -2.86 14.51
C ASP A 11 -5.36 -2.16 15.58
N GLY A 12 -4.91 -0.94 15.30
CA GLY A 12 -4.08 -0.15 16.22
C GLY A 12 -4.80 0.23 17.51
N ILE A 13 -6.09 0.58 17.45
CA ILE A 13 -6.91 0.86 18.65
C ILE A 13 -6.97 -0.38 19.54
N GLU A 14 -7.20 -1.55 18.95
CA GLU A 14 -7.27 -2.81 19.69
C GLU A 14 -5.92 -3.23 20.26
N ASP A 15 -4.82 -2.99 19.53
CA ASP A 15 -3.46 -3.22 20.03
C ASP A 15 -3.12 -2.30 21.21
N CYS A 16 -3.50 -1.02 21.16
CA CYS A 16 -3.38 -0.10 22.29
C CYS A 16 -4.18 -0.58 23.49
N ARG A 17 -5.42 -1.06 23.28
CA ARG A 17 -6.27 -1.60 24.34
C ARG A 17 -5.59 -2.79 25.04
N LYS A 18 -5.05 -3.72 24.26
CA LYS A 18 -4.32 -4.90 24.76
C LYS A 18 -3.03 -4.51 25.49
N ALA A 19 -2.30 -3.52 24.99
CA ALA A 19 -1.06 -3.04 25.61
C ALA A 19 -1.29 -2.46 27.02
N CYS A 20 -2.50 -1.96 27.31
CA CYS A 20 -2.89 -1.50 28.65
C CYS A 20 -3.31 -2.64 29.60
N GLY A 21 -3.28 -3.91 29.18
CA GLY A 21 -3.68 -5.06 29.98
C GLY A 21 -5.13 -4.96 30.48
N GLY A 22 -5.37 -5.39 31.72
CA GLY A 22 -6.71 -5.31 32.34
C GLY A 22 -7.27 -3.89 32.43
N ASN A 23 -6.40 -2.88 32.58
CA ASN A 23 -6.84 -1.47 32.63
C ASN A 23 -7.42 -1.01 31.30
N GLY A 24 -6.95 -1.54 30.16
CA GLY A 24 -7.54 -1.24 28.85
C GLY A 24 -8.94 -1.81 28.66
N PHE A 25 -9.38 -2.73 29.53
CA PHE A 25 -10.76 -3.25 29.53
C PHE A 25 -11.73 -2.37 30.31
N LEU A 26 -11.23 -1.57 31.26
CA LEU A 26 -12.08 -0.68 32.04
C LEU A 26 -12.65 0.43 31.15
N LEU A 27 -13.93 0.76 31.34
CA LEU A 27 -14.56 1.89 30.64
C LEU A 27 -13.84 3.21 30.91
N SER A 28 -13.22 3.34 32.08
CA SER A 28 -12.40 4.51 32.45
C SER A 28 -11.15 4.69 31.57
N SER A 29 -10.71 3.67 30.83
CA SER A 29 -9.63 3.83 29.85
C SER A 29 -10.06 4.60 28.60
N GLY A 30 -11.37 4.62 28.28
CA GLY A 30 -11.92 5.19 27.05
C GLY A 30 -11.62 4.38 25.77
N ILE A 31 -10.60 3.51 25.76
CA ILE A 31 -10.16 2.80 24.54
C ILE A 31 -11.21 1.77 24.07
N GLY A 32 -11.87 1.08 25.01
CA GLY A 32 -12.93 0.12 24.67
C GLY A 32 -14.12 0.77 23.95
N ALA A 33 -14.55 1.94 24.43
CA ALA A 33 -15.62 2.72 23.79
C ALA A 33 -15.17 3.23 22.42
N LEU A 34 -13.96 3.80 22.33
CA LEU A 34 -13.37 4.25 21.06
C LEU A 34 -13.32 3.12 20.02
N SER A 35 -12.95 1.90 20.42
CA SER A 35 -12.94 0.73 19.53
C SER A 35 -14.33 0.47 18.95
N GLY A 36 -15.37 0.44 19.81
CA GLY A 36 -16.75 0.27 19.39
C GLY A 36 -17.22 1.34 18.40
N ASP A 37 -16.94 2.61 18.71
CA ASP A 37 -17.32 3.74 17.86
C ASP A 37 -16.57 3.74 16.51
N TYR A 38 -15.32 3.25 16.48
CA TYR A 38 -14.51 3.27 15.27
C TYR A 38 -14.85 2.14 14.27
N LEU A 39 -15.45 1.04 14.72
CA LEU A 39 -15.71 -0.14 13.88
C LEU A 39 -16.68 0.11 12.72
N GLU A 40 -17.40 1.23 12.71
CA GLU A 40 -18.20 1.61 11.55
C GLU A 40 -17.33 1.98 10.34
N PHE A 41 -16.16 2.62 10.54
CA PHE A 41 -15.38 3.19 9.43
C PHE A 41 -14.85 2.16 8.43
N PRO A 42 -14.39 0.96 8.84
CA PRO A 42 -14.06 -0.10 7.88
C PRO A 42 -15.23 -0.55 7.00
N THR A 43 -16.47 -0.38 7.44
CA THR A 43 -17.68 -0.96 6.80
C THR A 43 -18.54 0.08 6.08
N ALA A 44 -18.82 1.21 6.73
CA ALA A 44 -19.64 2.28 6.20
C ALA A 44 -18.97 2.91 4.97
N GLU A 45 -19.78 3.44 4.02
CA GLU A 45 -19.28 4.09 2.79
C GLU A 45 -18.36 3.20 1.93
N GLY A 46 -18.57 1.89 1.98
CA GLY A 46 -17.84 0.89 1.22
C GLY A 46 -16.95 0.03 2.11
N ASP A 47 -17.24 -1.26 2.12
CA ASP A 47 -16.45 -2.25 2.86
C ASP A 47 -14.95 -2.18 2.48
N ALA A 48 -14.08 -2.27 3.49
CA ALA A 48 -12.64 -2.12 3.32
C ALA A 48 -12.04 -3.12 2.33
N ALA A 49 -12.50 -4.37 2.32
CA ALA A 49 -12.02 -5.38 1.38
C ALA A 49 -12.51 -5.08 -0.04
N MET A 50 -13.78 -4.68 -0.20
CA MET A 50 -14.31 -4.25 -1.49
C MET A 50 -13.56 -3.04 -2.05
N LEU A 51 -13.28 -2.02 -1.23
CA LEU A 51 -12.50 -0.85 -1.64
C LEU A 51 -11.08 -1.22 -2.07
N GLN A 52 -10.45 -2.20 -1.43
CA GLN A 52 -9.13 -2.71 -1.84
C GLN A 52 -9.21 -3.42 -3.20
N LEU A 53 -10.27 -4.19 -3.47
CA LEU A 53 -10.49 -4.82 -4.78
C LEU A 53 -10.80 -3.80 -5.88
N TYR A 54 -11.58 -2.74 -5.60
CA TYR A 54 -11.81 -1.65 -6.55
C TYR A 54 -10.52 -0.92 -6.90
N LEU A 55 -9.67 -0.65 -5.90
CA LEU A 55 -8.34 -0.08 -6.14
C LEU A 55 -7.48 -1.02 -6.98
N ALA A 56 -7.47 -2.32 -6.69
CA ALA A 56 -6.72 -3.30 -7.49
C ALA A 56 -7.17 -3.28 -8.96
N ARG A 57 -8.48 -3.21 -9.22
CA ARG A 57 -9.05 -3.11 -10.58
C ARG A 57 -8.60 -1.85 -11.29
N TYR A 58 -8.60 -0.72 -10.58
CA TYR A 58 -8.07 0.53 -11.12
C TYR A 58 -6.59 0.41 -11.48
N LEU A 59 -5.75 -0.16 -10.61
CA LEU A 59 -4.31 -0.33 -10.86
C LEU A 59 -4.02 -1.23 -12.06
N VAL A 60 -4.75 -2.33 -12.22
CA VAL A 60 -4.65 -3.20 -13.42
C VAL A 60 -5.06 -2.44 -14.68
N LYS A 61 -6.12 -1.62 -14.62
CA LYS A 61 -6.54 -0.76 -15.73
C LYS A 61 -5.46 0.26 -16.10
N VAL A 62 -4.75 0.84 -15.13
CA VAL A 62 -3.62 1.74 -15.38
C VAL A 62 -2.50 1.01 -16.13
N LEU A 63 -2.13 -0.20 -15.73
CA LEU A 63 -1.13 -1.00 -16.47
C LEU A 63 -1.56 -1.27 -17.92
N GLN A 64 -2.83 -1.60 -18.14
CA GLN A 64 -3.37 -1.79 -19.48
C GLN A 64 -3.36 -0.49 -20.30
N GLY A 65 -3.59 0.66 -19.66
CA GLY A 65 -3.48 1.99 -20.29
C GLY A 65 -2.04 2.30 -20.72
N ILE A 66 -1.06 1.98 -19.87
CA ILE A 66 0.37 2.15 -20.18
C ILE A 66 0.75 1.35 -21.43
N ALA A 67 0.26 0.10 -21.54
CA ALA A 67 0.48 -0.72 -22.73
C ALA A 67 -0.12 -0.12 -24.01
N LYS A 68 -1.08 0.81 -23.88
CA LYS A 68 -1.71 1.56 -24.98
C LYS A 68 -1.12 2.98 -25.16
N GLY A 69 -0.01 3.28 -24.50
CA GLY A 69 0.64 4.59 -24.57
C GLY A 69 0.00 5.68 -23.69
N GLN A 70 -0.91 5.32 -22.78
CA GLN A 70 -1.49 6.27 -21.83
C GLN A 70 -0.59 6.38 -20.59
N PRO A 71 -0.05 7.57 -20.26
CA PRO A 71 0.78 7.71 -19.07
C PRO A 71 -0.06 7.53 -17.80
N PRO A 72 0.51 6.94 -16.73
CA PRO A 72 -0.13 6.96 -15.43
C PRO A 72 -0.17 8.40 -14.89
N GLN A 73 -1.04 8.63 -13.90
CA GLN A 73 -1.21 9.94 -13.27
C GLN A 73 -1.25 9.85 -11.74
N GLY A 74 -0.70 10.87 -11.08
CA GLY A 74 -0.78 11.07 -9.64
C GLY A 74 -0.08 9.97 -8.85
N SER A 75 -0.78 9.31 -7.93
CA SER A 75 -0.21 8.25 -7.09
C SER A 75 0.32 7.04 -7.87
N CYS A 76 0.00 6.94 -9.17
CA CYS A 76 0.42 5.86 -10.06
C CYS A 76 1.66 6.20 -10.90
N ASP A 77 2.24 7.39 -10.79
CA ASP A 77 3.35 7.85 -11.64
C ASP A 77 4.55 6.89 -11.63
N TYR A 78 4.78 6.18 -10.52
CA TYR A 78 5.83 5.17 -10.40
C TYR A 78 5.68 3.99 -11.39
N LEU A 79 4.51 3.80 -11.98
CA LEU A 79 4.25 2.76 -12.99
C LEU A 79 4.73 3.17 -14.38
N ALA A 80 5.08 4.44 -14.62
CA ALA A 80 5.49 4.92 -15.95
C ALA A 80 6.68 4.16 -16.52
N VAL A 81 7.55 3.64 -15.64
CA VAL A 81 8.70 2.80 -16.02
C VAL A 81 8.31 1.55 -16.80
N VAL A 82 7.10 1.02 -16.59
CA VAL A 82 6.59 -0.18 -17.28
C VAL A 82 6.39 0.07 -18.78
N GLY A 83 6.09 1.31 -19.17
CA GLY A 83 5.88 1.69 -20.57
C GLY A 83 7.17 1.99 -21.33
N GLN A 84 8.34 1.97 -20.68
CA GLN A 84 9.61 2.29 -21.31
C GLN A 84 10.10 1.13 -22.20
N ALA A 85 10.71 1.47 -23.34
CA ALA A 85 11.32 0.49 -24.22
C ALA A 85 12.41 -0.29 -23.48
N GLY A 86 12.35 -1.63 -23.53
CA GLY A 86 13.31 -2.49 -22.83
C GLY A 86 13.09 -2.59 -21.32
N PHE A 87 11.89 -2.25 -20.82
CA PHE A 87 11.54 -2.41 -19.40
C PHE A 87 11.88 -3.82 -18.88
N SER A 88 12.62 -3.85 -17.76
CA SER A 88 12.93 -5.08 -17.02
C SER A 88 12.72 -4.83 -15.54
N LEU A 89 11.81 -5.58 -14.92
CA LEU A 89 11.55 -5.49 -13.48
C LEU A 89 12.83 -5.73 -12.66
N GLN A 90 13.68 -6.67 -13.11
CA GLN A 90 14.92 -7.01 -12.42
C GLN A 90 15.91 -5.84 -12.41
N ALA A 91 15.93 -5.01 -13.45
CA ALA A 91 16.76 -3.81 -13.51
C ALA A 91 16.34 -2.73 -12.51
N HIS A 92 15.12 -2.80 -11.98
CA HIS A 92 14.60 -1.87 -10.98
C HIS A 92 14.64 -2.44 -9.55
N ARG A 93 15.21 -3.63 -9.36
CA ARG A 93 15.38 -4.22 -8.04
C ARG A 93 16.42 -3.41 -7.26
N PRO A 94 16.07 -2.88 -6.07
CA PRO A 94 17.05 -2.21 -5.21
C PRO A 94 18.18 -3.17 -4.87
N GLN A 95 19.42 -2.69 -4.98
CA GLN A 95 20.61 -3.49 -4.66
C GLN A 95 20.72 -3.67 -3.14
N PRO A 96 21.16 -4.85 -2.66
CA PRO A 96 21.49 -5.03 -1.26
C PRO A 96 22.52 -3.99 -0.81
N SER A 97 22.26 -3.29 0.28
CA SER A 97 23.26 -2.41 0.85
C SER A 97 24.28 -3.22 1.67
N PRO A 98 25.59 -2.96 1.53
CA PRO A 98 26.61 -3.56 2.37
C PRO A 98 26.61 -2.99 3.79
N THR A 99 25.92 -1.87 4.04
CA THR A 99 25.89 -1.21 5.34
C THR A 99 24.56 -1.42 6.07
N PRO A 100 24.56 -1.83 7.35
CA PRO A 100 23.34 -1.97 8.15
C PRO A 100 22.52 -0.67 8.27
N THR A 101 23.14 0.49 8.08
CA THR A 101 22.51 1.81 8.20
C THR A 101 21.69 2.21 6.98
N ALA A 102 21.80 1.52 5.83
CA ALA A 102 21.05 1.92 4.65
C ALA A 102 19.53 1.75 4.79
N LEU A 103 19.05 0.89 5.68
CA LEU A 103 17.63 0.82 6.00
C LEU A 103 17.13 2.01 6.84
N ARG A 104 18.02 2.92 7.26
CA ARG A 104 17.66 4.21 7.88
C ARG A 104 17.54 5.34 6.86
N ASP A 105 17.91 5.10 5.60
CA ASP A 105 17.77 6.08 4.54
C ASP A 105 16.37 5.99 3.92
N LEU A 106 15.65 7.11 3.94
CA LEU A 106 14.27 7.18 3.43
C LEU A 106 14.20 6.91 1.93
N ASP A 107 15.20 7.31 1.15
CA ASP A 107 15.22 7.04 -0.29
C ASP A 107 15.34 5.54 -0.57
N THR A 108 16.18 4.84 0.20
CA THR A 108 16.30 3.38 0.17
C THR A 108 14.96 2.71 0.51
N LEU A 109 14.29 3.15 1.58
CA LEU A 109 12.98 2.61 1.96
C LEU A 109 11.90 2.85 0.90
N VAL A 110 11.85 4.06 0.32
CA VAL A 110 10.94 4.40 -0.78
C VAL A 110 11.22 3.54 -2.01
N ALA A 111 12.48 3.30 -2.37
CA ALA A 111 12.85 2.43 -3.48
C ALA A 111 12.40 0.98 -3.26
N LEU A 112 12.54 0.46 -2.03
CA LEU A 112 12.06 -0.88 -1.65
C LEU A 112 10.53 -0.99 -1.74
N TYR A 113 9.79 0.00 -1.23
CA TYR A 113 8.33 0.02 -1.29
C TYR A 113 7.83 0.15 -2.74
N ARG A 114 8.52 0.97 -3.56
CA ARG A 114 8.22 1.13 -4.98
C ARG A 114 8.40 -0.18 -5.72
N TYR A 115 9.53 -0.86 -5.51
CA TYR A 115 9.78 -2.16 -6.11
C TYR A 115 8.77 -3.21 -5.67
N ARG A 116 8.39 -3.24 -4.38
CA ARG A 116 7.35 -4.14 -3.87
C ARG A 116 6.01 -3.90 -4.57
N ALA A 117 5.57 -2.64 -4.66
CA ALA A 117 4.31 -2.30 -5.32
C ALA A 117 4.32 -2.67 -6.80
N LEU A 118 5.41 -2.37 -7.51
CA LEU A 118 5.59 -2.70 -8.92
C LEU A 118 5.56 -4.22 -9.16
N ARG A 119 6.38 -4.96 -8.41
CA ARG A 119 6.47 -6.43 -8.52
C ARG A 119 5.14 -7.11 -8.21
N SER A 120 4.48 -6.73 -7.12
CA SER A 120 3.21 -7.35 -6.73
C SER A 120 2.11 -7.13 -7.77
N LEU A 121 2.02 -5.90 -8.32
CA LEU A 121 1.02 -5.57 -9.32
C LEU A 121 1.28 -6.27 -10.67
N LEU A 122 2.53 -6.28 -11.14
CA LEU A 122 2.90 -6.98 -12.37
C LEU A 122 2.69 -8.49 -12.24
N ALA A 123 3.03 -9.08 -11.08
CA ALA A 123 2.85 -10.51 -10.85
C ALA A 123 1.37 -10.92 -10.91
N VAL A 124 0.48 -10.21 -10.22
CA VAL A 124 -0.96 -10.54 -10.24
C VAL A 124 -1.59 -10.26 -11.60
N SER A 125 -1.20 -9.16 -12.27
CA SER A 125 -1.68 -8.87 -13.62
C SER A 125 -1.23 -9.95 -14.62
N GLY A 126 0.01 -10.42 -14.52
CA GLY A 126 0.53 -11.52 -15.33
C GLY A 126 -0.21 -12.83 -15.09
N GLU A 127 -0.51 -13.15 -13.82
CA GLU A 127 -1.26 -14.35 -13.45
C GLU A 127 -2.70 -14.32 -13.98
N ILE A 128 -3.38 -13.18 -13.91
CA ILE A 128 -4.72 -13.00 -14.52
C ILE A 128 -4.66 -13.27 -16.02
N MET A 129 -3.70 -12.65 -16.72
CA MET A 129 -3.54 -12.86 -18.17
C MET A 129 -3.25 -14.33 -18.52
N ARG A 130 -2.41 -15.00 -17.72
CA ARG A 130 -2.08 -16.42 -17.90
C ARG A 130 -3.31 -17.32 -17.75
N ARG A 131 -4.14 -17.07 -16.75
CA ARG A 131 -5.38 -17.85 -16.51
C ARG A 131 -6.39 -17.64 -17.63
N VAL A 132 -6.58 -16.40 -18.07
CA VAL A 132 -7.47 -16.08 -19.20
C VAL A 132 -6.97 -16.74 -20.49
N ALA A 133 -5.66 -16.70 -20.75
CA ALA A 133 -5.06 -17.37 -21.90
C ALA A 133 -5.23 -18.91 -21.85
N ALA A 134 -5.39 -19.49 -20.66
CA ALA A 134 -5.68 -20.92 -20.47
C ALA A 134 -7.18 -21.27 -20.61
N GLY A 135 -8.04 -20.31 -20.99
CA GLY A 135 -9.47 -20.52 -21.24
C GLY A 135 -10.38 -20.21 -20.05
N MET A 136 -9.85 -19.70 -18.94
CA MET A 136 -10.66 -19.25 -17.80
C MET A 136 -11.39 -17.94 -18.14
N ALA A 137 -12.64 -17.79 -17.70
CA ALA A 137 -13.35 -16.52 -17.82
C ALA A 137 -12.63 -15.41 -17.03
N ALA A 138 -12.66 -14.17 -17.52
CA ALA A 138 -11.93 -13.07 -16.89
C ALA A 138 -12.38 -12.78 -15.45
N ASP A 139 -13.68 -12.88 -15.17
CA ASP A 139 -14.24 -12.67 -13.83
C ASP A 139 -13.85 -13.80 -12.86
N ASP A 140 -13.73 -15.03 -13.36
CA ASP A 140 -13.25 -16.16 -12.56
C ASP A 140 -11.76 -16.00 -12.25
N ALA A 141 -10.95 -15.63 -13.25
CA ALA A 141 -9.53 -15.34 -13.06
C ALA A 141 -9.31 -14.20 -12.05
N TRP A 142 -10.17 -13.19 -12.06
CA TRP A 142 -10.17 -12.11 -11.08
C TRP A 142 -10.50 -12.61 -9.67
N SER A 143 -11.57 -13.40 -9.53
CA SER A 143 -12.02 -13.93 -8.25
C SER A 143 -10.97 -14.85 -7.62
N GLU A 144 -10.37 -15.71 -8.43
CA GLU A 144 -9.29 -16.64 -8.06
C GLU A 144 -7.98 -15.95 -7.66
N THR A 145 -7.78 -14.70 -8.07
CA THR A 145 -6.58 -13.91 -7.73
C THR A 145 -6.87 -12.75 -6.77
N SER A 146 -8.08 -12.73 -6.19
CA SER A 146 -8.57 -11.66 -5.31
C SER A 146 -7.63 -11.36 -4.14
N MET A 147 -7.04 -12.38 -3.53
CA MET A 147 -6.09 -12.20 -2.43
C MET A 147 -4.81 -11.48 -2.90
N GLN A 148 -4.23 -11.89 -4.03
CA GLN A 148 -3.05 -11.26 -4.62
C GLN A 148 -3.35 -9.82 -5.07
N LEU A 149 -4.56 -9.59 -5.59
CA LEU A 149 -5.04 -8.25 -5.96
C LEU A 149 -5.11 -7.33 -4.74
N VAL A 150 -5.69 -7.80 -3.64
CA VAL A 150 -5.70 -7.10 -2.35
C VAL A 150 -4.28 -6.79 -1.88
N GLN A 151 -3.36 -7.76 -1.94
CA GLN A 151 -1.97 -7.53 -1.53
C GLN A 151 -1.26 -6.50 -2.42
N ALA A 152 -1.50 -6.50 -3.74
CA ALA A 152 -0.96 -5.49 -4.65
C ALA A 152 -1.53 -4.09 -4.35
N ALA A 153 -2.83 -3.99 -4.10
CA ALA A 153 -3.48 -2.73 -3.71
C ALA A 153 -2.94 -2.19 -2.37
N ARG A 154 -2.73 -3.06 -1.37
CA ARG A 154 -2.10 -2.68 -0.10
C ARG A 154 -0.65 -2.21 -0.31
N ALA A 155 0.14 -2.92 -1.13
CA ALA A 155 1.50 -2.52 -1.44
C ALA A 155 1.56 -1.13 -2.09
N HIS A 156 0.62 -0.81 -2.99
CA HIS A 156 0.44 0.53 -3.56
C HIS A 156 0.09 1.57 -2.49
N CYS A 157 -0.95 1.33 -1.67
CA CYS A 157 -1.33 2.28 -0.61
C CYS A 157 -0.17 2.58 0.36
N PHE A 158 0.57 1.54 0.78
CA PHE A 158 1.73 1.72 1.65
C PHE A 158 2.85 2.52 0.98
N LEU A 159 3.08 2.35 -0.32
CA LEU A 159 4.01 3.21 -1.06
C LEU A 159 3.57 4.67 -1.00
N VAL A 160 2.27 4.93 -1.26
CA VAL A 160 1.71 6.29 -1.21
C VAL A 160 1.86 6.91 0.17
N ILE A 161 1.58 6.17 1.24
CA ILE A 161 1.79 6.63 2.63
C ILE A 161 3.26 7.04 2.83
N LEU A 162 4.19 6.14 2.51
CA LEU A 162 5.62 6.38 2.74
C LEU A 162 6.16 7.55 1.91
N THR A 163 5.80 7.65 0.62
CA THR A 163 6.27 8.76 -0.23
C THR A 163 5.71 10.09 0.23
N THR A 164 4.44 10.10 0.67
CA THR A 164 3.81 11.31 1.20
C THR A 164 4.45 11.73 2.52
N PHE A 165 4.69 10.78 3.42
CA PHE A 165 5.29 11.09 4.72
C PHE A 165 6.76 11.51 4.59
N ALA A 166 7.55 10.84 3.74
CA ALA A 166 8.92 11.24 3.44
C ALA A 166 8.98 12.65 2.83
N ALA A 167 8.05 13.00 1.94
CA ALA A 167 7.95 14.35 1.39
C ALA A 167 7.63 15.38 2.49
N ALA A 168 6.68 15.09 3.38
CA ALA A 168 6.35 15.95 4.51
C ALA A 168 7.52 16.14 5.48
N CYS A 169 8.30 15.08 5.75
CA CYS A 169 9.51 15.17 6.57
C CYS A 169 10.55 16.12 5.96
N ARG A 170 10.74 16.07 4.64
CA ARG A 170 11.67 16.95 3.92
C ARG A 170 11.20 18.41 3.88
N ALA A 171 9.89 18.64 3.84
CA ALA A 171 9.28 19.96 3.81
C ALA A 171 9.19 20.64 5.18
N ALA A 172 9.47 19.93 6.29
CA ALA A 172 9.43 20.50 7.63
C ALA A 172 10.55 21.55 7.83
N GLU A 173 10.17 22.79 8.12
CA GLU A 173 11.09 23.93 8.29
C GLU A 173 11.80 23.93 9.66
N ASP A 174 11.09 23.52 10.72
CA ASP A 174 11.69 23.44 12.05
C ASP A 174 12.61 22.21 12.16
N ALA A 175 13.89 22.44 12.49
CA ALA A 175 14.89 21.38 12.55
C ALA A 175 14.61 20.34 13.66
N GLY A 176 13.96 20.75 14.75
CA GLY A 176 13.55 19.85 15.83
C GLY A 176 12.44 18.89 15.37
N LEU A 177 11.40 19.46 14.77
CA LEU A 177 10.28 18.75 14.17
C LEU A 177 10.77 17.82 13.06
N GLN A 178 11.55 18.31 12.10
CA GLN A 178 12.11 17.53 11.01
C GLN A 178 12.84 16.29 11.53
N ARG A 179 13.67 16.45 12.57
CA ARG A 179 14.38 15.34 13.21
C ARG A 179 13.42 14.33 13.85
N ALA A 180 12.38 14.80 14.54
CA ALA A 180 11.40 13.93 15.19
C ALA A 180 10.56 13.15 14.16
N VAL A 181 10.02 13.82 13.14
CA VAL A 181 9.18 13.16 12.13
C VAL A 181 9.98 12.24 11.22
N SER A 182 11.24 12.58 10.91
CA SER A 182 12.13 11.71 10.13
C SER A 182 12.54 10.43 10.88
N ARG A 183 12.45 10.41 12.22
CA ARG A 183 12.64 9.19 13.02
C ARG A 183 11.38 8.33 13.11
N LEU A 184 10.20 8.94 12.95
CA LEU A 184 8.91 8.25 12.94
C LEU A 184 8.60 7.64 11.57
N CYS A 185 9.02 8.31 10.50
CA CYS A 185 8.93 7.85 9.11
C CYS A 185 9.91 6.71 8.82
#